data_AF-A0A0I9S9N4-F1
#
_entry.id   AF-A0A0I9S9N4-F1
#
_cell.length_a   1.000
_cell.length_b   1.000
_cell.length_c   1.000
_cell.angle_alpha   90.00
_cell.angle_beta   90.00
_cell.angle_gamma   90.00
#
_symmetry.space_group_name_H-M   'P 1'
#
loop_
_entity.id
_entity.type
_entity.pdbx_description
1 polymer ?
#
loop_
_entity_poly.entity_id
_entity_poly.type
_entity_poly.pdbx_seq_one_letter_code
_entity_poly.pdbx_strand_id
1 'polypeptide(L)'
;MNTVISKQIMERFYSALDAIIAMKKIRGVNTYCRLNNIDRRNFIAQRKDLERGWFQLSWLYPMVKEYGVSAKWLLTGFGRMFEEQK
;
A
#
# COMPACT_ATOMS: atom_id res chain seq x y z
N MET A 1 -17.99 -1.17 9.31
CA MET A 1 -16.97 -0.72 10.26
C MET A 1 -15.64 -1.30 9.83
N ASN A 2 -14.61 -0.47 9.63
CA ASN A 2 -13.26 -1.01 9.42
C ASN A 2 -12.79 -1.62 10.74
N THR A 3 -12.39 -2.89 10.71
CA THR A 3 -11.88 -3.57 11.91
C THR A 3 -10.49 -3.05 12.25
N VAL A 4 -10.03 -3.27 13.48
CA VAL A 4 -8.66 -2.94 13.90
C VAL A 4 -7.62 -3.57 12.95
N ILE A 5 -7.88 -4.80 12.49
CA ILE A 5 -7.04 -5.51 11.53
C ILE A 5 -6.98 -4.79 10.19
N SER A 6 -8.11 -4.32 9.67
CA SER A 6 -8.14 -3.56 8.41
C SER A 6 -7.30 -2.29 8.50
N LYS A 7 -7.36 -1.56 9.62
CA LYS A 7 -6.53 -0.35 9.84
C LYS A 7 -5.04 -0.68 9.84
N GLN A 8 -4.62 -1.74 10.52
CA GLN A 8 -3.21 -2.18 10.54
C GLN A 8 -2.70 -2.56 9.15
N ILE A 9 -3.52 -3.22 8.32
CA ILE A 9 -3.15 -3.55 6.94
C ILE A 9 -2.98 -2.27 6.11
N MET A 10 -3.89 -1.31 6.27
CA MET A 10 -3.80 -0.02 5.58
C MET A 10 -2.55 0.77 5.99
N GLU A 11 -2.23 0.82 7.28
CA GLU A 11 -1.01 1.45 7.78
C GLU A 11 0.24 0.82 7.16
N ARG A 12 0.33 -0.52 7.16
CA ARG A 12 1.43 -1.25 6.52
C ARG A 12 1.54 -0.94 5.02
N PHE A 13 0.41 -0.85 4.33
CA PHE A 13 0.38 -0.47 2.93
C PHE A 13 1.00 0.92 2.71
N TYR A 14 0.60 1.93 3.50
CA TYR A 14 1.17 3.28 3.37
C TYR A 14 2.65 3.32 3.76
N SER A 15 3.07 2.57 4.79
CA SER A 15 4.49 2.43 5.13
C SER A 15 5.30 1.81 4.00
N ALA A 16 4.79 0.76 3.34
CA ALA A 16 5.44 0.15 2.19
C ALA A 16 5.53 1.11 1.01
N LEU A 17 4.46 1.86 0.72
CA LEU A 17 4.45 2.88 -0.33
C LEU A 17 5.51 3.95 -0.07
N ASP A 18 5.57 4.49 1.14
CA ASP A 18 6.55 5.51 1.52
C ASP A 18 7.99 4.94 1.42
N ALA A 19 8.21 3.67 1.78
CA ALA A 19 9.49 3.00 1.60
C ALA A 19 9.89 2.84 0.11
N ILE A 20 8.96 2.44 -0.76
CA ILE A 20 9.19 2.33 -2.22
C ILE A 20 9.54 3.70 -2.83
N ILE A 21 8.88 4.76 -2.37
CA ILE A 21 9.17 6.14 -2.77
C ILE A 21 10.57 6.55 -2.29
N ALA A 22 10.92 6.25 -1.04
CA ALA A 22 12.25 6.53 -0.48
C ALA A 22 13.37 5.78 -1.23
N MET A 23 13.10 4.54 -1.64
CA MET A 23 13.99 3.73 -2.48
C MET A 23 14.07 4.22 -3.94
N LYS A 24 13.32 5.26 -4.32
CA LYS A 24 13.22 5.81 -5.68
C LYS A 24 12.75 4.80 -6.74
N LYS A 25 12.14 3.67 -6.34
CA LYS A 25 11.47 2.72 -7.25
C LYS A 25 10.25 3.36 -7.93
N ILE A 26 9.63 4.34 -7.27
CA ILE A 26 8.57 5.16 -7.85
C ILE A 26 8.79 6.63 -7.51
N ARG A 27 8.44 7.51 -8.45
CA ARG A 27 8.60 8.97 -8.28
C ARG A 27 7.71 9.56 -7.17
N GLY A 28 6.61 8.88 -6.85
CA GLY A 28 5.67 9.32 -5.83
C GLY A 28 4.27 8.74 -6.03
N VAL A 29 3.39 9.06 -5.07
CA VAL A 29 2.00 8.58 -5.01
C VAL A 29 1.22 8.85 -6.29
N ASN A 30 1.42 9.99 -6.96
CA ASN A 30 0.73 10.30 -8.23
C ASN A 30 1.02 9.29 -9.33
N THR A 31 2.27 8.82 -9.39
CA THR A 31 2.66 7.82 -10.38
C THR A 31 2.00 6.49 -10.05
N TYR A 32 1.95 6.14 -8.76
CA TYR A 32 1.27 4.93 -8.28
C TYR A 32 -0.21 4.92 -8.63
N CYS A 33 -0.91 6.02 -8.34
CA CYS A 33 -2.32 6.16 -8.65
C CYS A 33 -2.59 6.06 -10.15
N ARG A 34 -1.78 6.72 -10.98
CA ARG A 34 -1.95 6.72 -12.44
C ARG A 34 -1.74 5.33 -13.05
N LEU A 35 -0.68 4.63 -12.63
CA LEU A 35 -0.36 3.29 -13.17
C LEU A 35 -1.42 2.25 -12.82
N ASN A 36 -2.07 2.39 -11.66
CA ASN A 36 -3.02 1.42 -11.14
C ASN A 36 -4.48 1.88 -11.27
N ASN A 37 -4.73 2.96 -12.02
CA ASN A 37 -6.07 3.54 -12.23
C ASN A 37 -6.83 3.81 -10.90
N ILE A 38 -6.10 4.31 -9.91
CA ILE A 38 -6.64 4.62 -8.58
C ILE A 38 -7.02 6.11 -8.54
N ASP A 39 -8.22 6.41 -8.06
CA ASP A 39 -8.64 7.78 -7.81
C ASP A 39 -7.76 8.42 -6.71
N ARG A 40 -7.01 9.46 -7.11
CA ARG A 40 -6.08 10.17 -6.22
C ARG A 40 -6.80 10.88 -5.06
N ARG A 41 -8.01 11.41 -5.28
CA ARG A 41 -8.77 12.10 -4.21
C ARG A 41 -9.19 11.10 -3.15
N ASN A 42 -9.69 9.93 -3.57
CA ASN A 42 -10.03 8.85 -2.67
C ASN A 42 -8.79 8.36 -1.91
N PHE A 43 -7.66 8.21 -2.60
CA PHE A 43 -6.40 7.82 -1.98
C PHE A 43 -5.93 8.81 -0.90
N ILE A 44 -5.88 10.11 -1.21
CA ILE A 44 -5.41 11.13 -0.25
C ILE A 44 -6.34 11.25 0.94
N ALA A 45 -7.64 11.20 0.71
CA ALA A 45 -8.63 11.24 1.78
C ALA A 45 -8.57 10.00 2.66
N GLN A 46 -8.43 8.80 2.08
CA GLN A 46 -8.25 7.55 2.82
C GLN A 46 -6.95 7.57 3.65
N ARG A 47 -5.88 8.17 3.13
CA ARG A 47 -4.62 8.31 3.88
C ARG A 47 -4.76 9.23 5.09
N LYS A 48 -5.62 10.26 5.01
CA LYS A 48 -5.92 11.15 6.15
C LYS A 48 -6.89 10.52 7.13
N ASP A 49 -7.82 9.72 6.63
CA ASP A 49 -8.90 9.11 7.39
C ASP A 49 -9.11 7.66 6.93
N LEU A 50 -8.54 6.74 7.70
CA LEU A 50 -8.59 5.30 7.42
C LEU A 50 -10.00 4.72 7.59
N GLU A 51 -10.95 5.45 8.18
CA GLU A 51 -12.31 4.96 8.43
C GLU A 51 -13.24 5.10 7.24
N ARG A 52 -12.88 5.90 6.23
CA ARG A 52 -13.71 6.15 5.03
C ARG A 52 -14.05 4.91 4.21
N GLY A 53 -13.25 3.84 4.33
CA GLY A 53 -13.52 2.56 3.67
C GLY A 53 -13.33 2.57 2.15
N TRP A 54 -12.59 3.54 1.60
CA TRP A 54 -12.24 3.57 0.17
C TRP A 54 -11.05 2.70 -0.19
N PHE A 55 -10.41 2.11 0.81
CA PHE A 55 -9.29 1.21 0.61
C PHE A 55 -9.74 -0.07 -0.10
N GLN A 56 -9.10 -0.37 -1.24
CA GLN A 56 -9.39 -1.57 -2.01
C GLN A 56 -8.23 -2.56 -1.96
N LEU A 57 -8.56 -3.85 -1.92
CA LEU A 57 -7.59 -4.95 -2.02
C LEU A 57 -6.77 -4.89 -3.32
N SER A 58 -7.36 -4.37 -4.41
CA SER A 58 -6.67 -4.13 -5.69
C SER A 58 -5.45 -3.23 -5.54
N TRP A 59 -5.41 -2.35 -4.52
CA TRP A 59 -4.26 -1.48 -4.28
C TRP A 59 -3.06 -2.23 -3.71
N LEU A 60 -3.24 -3.44 -3.19
CA LEU A 60 -2.15 -4.26 -2.64
C LEU A 60 -1.42 -5.05 -3.73
N TYR A 61 -2.12 -5.41 -4.81
CA TYR A 61 -1.57 -6.23 -5.89
C TYR A 61 -0.28 -5.65 -6.50
N PRO A 62 -0.21 -4.36 -6.87
CA PRO A 62 0.99 -3.78 -7.47
C PRO A 62 2.16 -3.74 -6.48
N MET A 63 1.89 -3.59 -5.17
CA MET A 63 2.93 -3.63 -4.14
C MET A 63 3.68 -4.95 -4.13
N VAL A 64 2.94 -6.04 -4.22
CA VAL A 64 3.51 -7.39 -4.23
C VAL A 64 4.16 -7.69 -5.57
N LYS A 65 3.43 -7.47 -6.66
CA LYS A 65 3.87 -7.88 -8.00
C LYS A 65 5.01 -7.02 -8.55
N GLU A 66 4.87 -5.69 -8.49
CA GLU A 66 5.77 -4.77 -9.19
C GLU A 66 6.90 -4.27 -8.29
N TYR A 67 6.63 -4.12 -6.98
CA TYR A 67 7.58 -3.49 -6.05
C TYR A 67 8.30 -4.48 -5.11
N GLY A 68 7.90 -5.75 -5.12
CA GLY A 68 8.52 -6.82 -4.33
C GLY A 68 8.19 -6.76 -2.84
N VAL A 69 7.06 -6.16 -2.47
CA VAL A 69 6.59 -6.15 -1.08
C VAL A 69 6.04 -7.52 -0.73
N SER A 70 6.42 -8.07 0.43
CA SER A 70 5.91 -9.37 0.87
C SER A 70 4.42 -9.31 1.15
N ALA A 71 3.64 -10.17 0.47
CA ALA A 71 2.20 -10.31 0.74
C ALA A 71 1.95 -10.75 2.19
N LYS A 72 2.80 -11.64 2.71
CA LYS A 72 2.72 -12.11 4.09
C LYS A 72 2.92 -10.96 5.07
N TRP A 73 3.98 -10.16 4.89
CA TRP A 73 4.22 -9.01 5.76
C TRP A 73 3.10 -7.98 5.66
N LEU A 74 2.59 -7.72 4.46
CA LEU A 74 1.58 -6.70 4.25
C LEU A 74 0.25 -7.05 4.95
N LEU A 75 -0.16 -8.32 4.87
CA LEU A 75 -1.40 -8.79 5.52
C LEU A 75 -1.22 -9.02 7.02
N THR A 76 -0.11 -9.62 7.44
CA THR A 76 0.04 -10.15 8.81
C THR A 76 0.98 -9.32 9.69
N GLY A 77 1.84 -8.49 9.09
CA GLY A 77 2.92 -7.76 9.77
C GLY A 77 4.15 -8.62 10.10
N PHE A 78 4.13 -9.92 9.81
CA PHE A 78 5.24 -10.82 10.12
C PHE A 78 6.24 -10.96 8.97
N GLY A 79 7.53 -10.93 9.30
CA GLY A 79 8.62 -11.11 8.34
C GLY A 79 9.23 -9.78 7.88
N ARG A 80 9.86 -9.80 6.70
CA ARG A 80 10.47 -8.61 6.07
C ARG A 80 9.44 -7.92 5.16
N MET A 81 9.50 -6.58 5.11
CA MET A 81 8.63 -5.77 4.25
C MET A 81 8.82 -6.10 2.76
N PHE A 82 10.07 -6.27 2.33
CA PHE A 82 10.40 -6.65 0.97
C PHE A 82 10.85 -8.11 0.93
N GLU A 83 10.36 -8.84 -0.06
CA GLU A 83 10.92 -10.13 -0.44
C GLU A 83 12.06 -9.89 -1.43
N GLU A 84 13.19 -10.55 -1.20
CA GLU A 84 14.22 -10.67 -2.23
C GLU A 84 13.61 -11.51 -3.36
N GLN A 85 13.29 -10.87 -4.49
CA GLN A 85 12.99 -11.60 -5.72
C GLN A 85 14.29 -12.33 -6.11
N LYS A 86 14.31 -13.64 -5.89
CA LYS A 86 15.30 -14.56 -6.47
C LYS A 86 15.11 -14.65 -7.97
#